data_AF-A0A529GEJ9-F1
#
_entry.id   AF-A0A529GEJ9-F1
#
_cell.length_a   1.000
_cell.length_b   1.000
_cell.length_c   1.000
_cell.angle_alpha   90.00
_cell.angle_beta   90.00
_cell.angle_gamma   90.00
#
_symmetry.space_group_name_H-M   'P 1'
#
loop_
_entity.id
_entity.type
_entity.pdbx_description
1 polymer ?
#
loop_
_entity_poly.entity_id
_entity_poly.type
_entity_poly.pdbx_seq_one_letter_code
_entity_poly.pdbx_strand_id
1 'polypeptide(L)' 'MTNWLPDLSSGSGPLYQRLADSIESDIDKGVIDAGAKLPPQRDLAYDIGATVGTVGRAYQL' A
#
# COMPACT_ATOMS: atom_id res chain seq x y z
N MET A 1 7.63 -6.68 11.40
CA MET A 1 6.82 -6.71 10.17
C MET A 1 5.50 -6.10 10.51
N THR A 2 5.13 -5.02 9.83
CA THR A 2 3.83 -4.36 10.01
C THR A 2 2.79 -5.25 9.34
N ASN A 3 1.84 -5.78 10.11
CA ASN A 3 0.75 -6.60 9.58
C ASN A 3 -0.33 -5.67 9.02
N TRP A 4 0.01 -4.90 7.99
CA TRP A 4 -0.86 -3.94 7.34
C TRP A 4 -1.30 -4.47 5.98
N LEU A 5 -2.61 -4.44 5.71
CA LEU A 5 -3.21 -4.86 4.45
C LEU A 5 -4.23 -3.79 4.02
N PRO A 6 -4.04 -3.13 2.86
CA PRO A 6 -4.92 -2.07 2.39
C PRO A 6 -6.24 -2.59 1.86
N ASP A 7 -7.29 -1.79 2.01
CA ASP A 7 -8.53 -1.97 1.25
C ASP A 7 -8.45 -1.22 -0.09
N LEU A 8 -8.25 -1.98 -1.17
CA LEU A 8 -8.17 -1.47 -2.54
C LEU A 8 -9.47 -1.67 -3.32
N SER A 9 -10.57 -2.02 -2.64
CA SER A 9 -11.89 -2.21 -3.28
C SER A 9 -12.49 -0.89 -3.75
N SER A 10 -12.19 0.20 -3.04
CA SER A 10 -12.61 1.57 -3.34
C SER A 10 -11.56 2.36 -4.11
N GLY A 11 -12.01 3.38 -4.84
CA GLY A 11 -11.16 4.30 -5.59
C GLY A 11 -11.21 4.08 -7.10
N SER A 12 -10.74 5.08 -7.85
CA SER A 12 -10.68 5.05 -9.32
C SER A 12 -9.22 5.03 -9.78
N GLY A 13 -8.98 4.51 -10.98
CA GLY A 13 -7.68 4.56 -11.62
C GLY A 13 -6.75 3.36 -11.35
N PRO A 14 -5.49 3.47 -11.81
CA PRO A 14 -4.50 2.41 -11.72
C PRO A 14 -4.26 1.92 -10.28
N LEU A 15 -4.02 0.62 -10.13
CA LEU A 15 -3.86 -0.03 -8.82
C LEU A 15 -2.73 0.58 -7.97
N TYR A 16 -1.64 1.04 -8.60
CA TYR A 16 -0.53 1.66 -7.87
C TYR A 16 -0.89 3.03 -7.26
N GLN A 17 -1.79 3.80 -7.88
CA GLN A 17 -2.27 5.06 -7.33
C GLN A 17 -3.19 4.80 -6.14
N ARG A 18 -4.18 3.92 -6.32
CA ARG A 18 -5.09 3.51 -5.23
C ARG A 18 -4.33 2.95 -4.02
N LEU A 19 -3.23 2.24 -4.26
CA LEU A 19 -2.36 1.76 -3.19
C LEU A 19 -1.62 2.91 -2.48
N ALA A 20 -1.05 3.86 -3.21
CA ALA A 20 -0.41 5.04 -2.62
C ALA A 20 -1.40 5.87 -1.80
N ASP A 21 -2.60 6.11 -2.35
CA ASP A 21 -3.67 6.84 -1.66
C ASP A 21 -4.12 6.11 -0.38
N SER A 22 -4.19 4.77 -0.41
CA SER A 22 -4.51 3.98 0.79
C SER A 22 -3.42 4.06 1.85
N ILE A 23 -2.14 4.09 1.44
CA ILE A 23 -1.01 4.24 2.38
C ILE A 23 -1.11 5.61 3.07
N GLU A 24 -1.29 6.69 2.30
CA GLU A 24 -1.43 8.04 2.82
C GLU A 24 -2.63 8.13 3.78
N SER A 25 -3.79 7.63 3.37
CA SER A 25 -5.00 7.65 4.18
C SER A 25 -4.86 6.87 5.48
N ASP A 26 -4.15 5.75 5.48
CA ASP A 26 -3.95 4.92 6.66
C ASP A 26 -2.88 5.49 7.60
N ILE A 27 -1.92 6.25 7.07
CA ILE A 27 -1.02 7.07 7.90
C ILE A 27 -1.82 8.18 8.59
N ASP A 28 -2.66 8.91 7.85
CA ASP A 28 -3.47 10.00 8.40
C ASP A 28 -4.45 9.52 9.50
N LYS A 29 -4.99 8.30 9.35
CA LYS A 29 -5.86 7.66 10.34
C LYS A 29 -5.09 7.07 11.52
N GLY A 30 -3.77 7.00 11.47
CA GLY A 30 -2.93 6.36 12.48
C GLY A 30 -3.01 4.83 12.48
N VAL A 31 -3.46 4.21 11.38
CA VAL A 31 -3.37 2.75 11.18
C VAL A 31 -1.92 2.34 10.91
N ILE A 32 -1.20 3.18 10.18
CA ILE A 32 0.25 3.09 10.02
C ILE A 32 0.87 4.25 10.81
N ASP A 33 1.68 3.95 11.82
CA ASP A 33 2.38 5.00 12.54
C ASP A 33 3.33 5.78 11.61
N ALA A 34 3.42 7.09 11.81
CA ALA A 34 4.37 7.91 11.07
C ALA A 34 5.81 7.41 11.27
N GLY A 35 6.51 7.14 10.17
CA GLY A 35 7.86 6.56 10.18
C GLY A 35 7.91 5.03 10.37
N ALA A 36 6.76 4.37 10.47
CA ALA A 36 6.70 2.91 10.41
C ALA A 36 7.18 2.41 9.04
N LYS A 37 7.79 1.23 9.04
CA LYS A 37 8.19 0.57 7.80
C LYS A 37 6.96 -0.05 7.14
N LEU A 38 6.79 0.20 5.85
CA LEU A 38 5.83 -0.53 5.03
C LEU A 38 6.28 -2.00 4.85
N PRO A 39 5.35 -2.91 4.52
CA PRO A 39 5.69 -4.29 4.20
C PRO A 39 6.66 -4.38 3.01
N PRO A 40 7.51 -5.43 2.93
CA PRO A 40 8.33 -5.66 1.74
C PRO A 40 7.47 -5.76 0.47
N GLN A 41 7.95 -5.18 -0.65
CA GLN A 41 7.16 -5.09 -1.88
C GLN A 41 6.66 -6.44 -2.39
N ARG A 42 7.49 -7.49 -2.26
CA ARG A 42 7.12 -8.85 -2.68
C ARG A 42 6.02 -9.45 -1.84
N ASP A 43 6.05 -9.22 -0.53
CA ASP A 43 5.08 -9.78 0.41
C ASP A 43 3.74 -9.09 0.20
N LEU A 44 3.72 -7.75 0.16
CA LEU A 44 2.49 -7.00 -0.09
C LEU A 44 1.90 -7.34 -1.48
N ALA A 45 2.73 -7.46 -2.51
CA ALA A 45 2.27 -7.84 -3.84
C ALA A 45 1.59 -9.21 -3.85
N TYR A 46 2.12 -10.17 -3.08
CA TYR A 46 1.51 -11.48 -2.90
C TYR A 46 0.15 -11.34 -2.19
N ASP A 47 0.09 -10.60 -1.10
CA ASP A 47 -1.11 -10.47 -0.26
C ASP A 47 -2.27 -9.78 -0.99
N ILE A 48 -1.98 -8.75 -1.81
CA ILE A 48 -3.01 -8.00 -2.56
C ILE A 48 -3.25 -8.54 -3.99
N GLY A 49 -2.55 -9.60 -4.40
CA GLY A 49 -2.67 -10.18 -5.74
C GLY A 49 -2.20 -9.24 -6.87
N ALA A 50 -1.14 -8.46 -6.62
CA ALA A 50 -0.56 -7.53 -7.58
C ALA A 50 0.84 -7.94 -8.04
N THR A 51 1.39 -7.21 -9.02
CA THR A 51 2.80 -7.38 -9.38
C THR A 51 3.69 -6.58 -8.43
N VAL A 52 4.92 -7.05 -8.22
CA VAL A 52 5.94 -6.31 -7.44
C VAL A 52 6.17 -4.91 -8.04
N GLY A 53 6.11 -4.77 -9.37
CA GLY A 53 6.24 -3.47 -10.03
C GLY A 53 5.09 -2.50 -9.72
N THR A 54 3.88 -3.01 -9.48
CA THR A 54 2.74 -2.19 -9.03
C THR A 54 3.00 -1.62 -7.64
N VAL A 55 3.43 -2.47 -6.70
CA VAL A 55 3.76 -2.03 -5.32
C VAL A 55 4.98 -1.11 -5.32
N GLY A 56 5.99 -1.42 -6.13
CA GLY A 56 7.18 -0.59 -6.28
C GLY A 56 6.87 0.82 -6.77
N ARG A 57 5.92 0.96 -7.71
CA ARG A 57 5.44 2.28 -8.16
C ARG A 57 4.67 3.01 -7.06
N ALA A 58 3.83 2.31 -6.31
CA ALA A 58 3.07 2.93 -5.22
C ALA A 58 4.00 3.48 -4.11
N TYR A 59 5.10 2.78 -3.80
CA TYR A 59 6.06 3.22 -2.78
C TYR A 59 6.97 4.38 -3.24
N GLN A 60 6.93 4.74 -4.52
CA GLN A 60 7.73 5.82 -5.11
C GLN A 60 6.91 7.09 -5.40
N LEU A 61 5.58 7.01 -5.26
CA LEU A 61 4.69 8.17 -5.31
C LEU A 61 4.80 8.97 -4.01
#